data_AF-A0A504Y7Y7-F1
#
_entry.id   AF-A0A504Y7Y7-F1
#
_cell.length_a   1.000
_cell.length_b   1.000
_cell.length_c   1.000
_cell.angle_alpha   90.00
_cell.angle_beta   90.00
_cell.angle_gamma   90.00
#
_symmetry.space_group_name_H-M   'P 1'
#
loop_
_entity.id
_entity.type
_entity.pdbx_description
1 polymer ?
#
loop_
_entity_poly.entity_id
_entity_poly.type
_entity_poly.pdbx_seq_one_letter_code
_entity_poly.pdbx_strand_id
1 'polypeptide(L)'
;MQTGIGRELLSPWWRVTHLGYAERSASRQSDPSVTSNAIPQSAAELRTKALEAWLAACKLGHEFSCRNVSRMYTLGDGISANQAKAKEFLDLAEKIAAQKNNEPG
;
A
#
# COMPACT_ATOMS: atom_id res chain seq x y z
N MET A 1 48.42 9.72 -42.03
CA MET A 1 47.11 9.42 -42.66
C MET A 1 46.16 9.08 -41.52
N GLN A 2 45.11 9.87 -41.38
CA GLN A 2 44.42 10.25 -40.14
C GLN A 2 42.98 9.71 -40.18
N THR A 3 42.47 9.22 -39.02
CA THR A 3 41.05 9.13 -38.55
C THR A 3 40.06 8.28 -39.38
N GLY A 4 39.20 7.42 -38.81
CA GLY A 4 38.38 7.55 -37.60
C GLY A 4 36.90 7.78 -38.02
N ILE A 5 35.95 7.29 -37.19
CA ILE A 5 34.49 7.59 -37.12
C ILE A 5 33.51 7.05 -38.20
N GLY A 6 32.85 5.93 -37.86
CA GLY A 6 31.40 5.85 -37.55
C GLY A 6 30.37 6.33 -38.56
N ARG A 7 29.63 5.40 -39.19
CA ARG A 7 28.28 5.63 -39.73
C ARG A 7 27.23 5.03 -38.80
N GLU A 8 27.01 5.66 -37.64
CA GLU A 8 25.78 5.46 -36.86
C GLU A 8 24.69 6.35 -37.46
N LEU A 9 24.10 5.88 -38.57
CA LEU A 9 22.87 6.44 -39.11
C LEU A 9 21.71 6.02 -38.20
N LEU A 10 21.44 6.87 -37.21
CA LEU A 10 20.11 7.13 -36.62
C LEU A 10 19.13 5.96 -36.73
N SER A 11 19.29 4.95 -35.88
CA SER A 11 18.28 3.91 -35.69
C SER A 11 17.00 4.55 -35.12
N PRO A 12 15.88 4.57 -35.85
CA PRO A 12 14.68 5.25 -35.40
C PRO A 12 14.03 4.49 -34.23
N TRP A 13 13.66 5.24 -33.19
CA TRP A 13 13.05 4.77 -31.95
C TRP A 13 11.69 4.04 -32.09
N TRP A 14 11.19 3.83 -33.31
CA TRP A 14 9.92 3.16 -33.58
C TRP A 14 10.04 1.68 -33.94
N ARG A 15 11.27 1.13 -34.07
CA ARG A 15 11.51 -0.30 -34.38
C ARG A 15 11.73 -1.19 -33.14
N VAL A 16 11.08 -0.89 -32.01
CA VAL A 16 10.99 -1.81 -30.87
C VAL A 16 9.52 -2.02 -30.48
N THR A 17 8.74 -2.50 -31.42
CA THR A 17 7.43 -3.13 -31.16
C THR A 17 7.32 -4.38 -32.04
N HIS A 18 7.42 -5.59 -31.44
CA HIS A 18 6.25 -6.45 -31.20
C HIS A 18 6.50 -7.95 -30.87
N LEU A 19 7.70 -8.47 -30.64
CA LEU A 19 7.82 -9.88 -30.18
C LEU A 19 8.80 -10.05 -29.02
N GLY A 20 8.23 -10.04 -27.81
CA GLY A 20 8.90 -10.35 -26.55
C GLY A 20 7.90 -10.39 -25.40
N TYR A 21 6.84 -11.18 -25.51
CA TYR A 21 6.08 -11.60 -24.33
C TYR A 21 6.98 -12.54 -23.52
N ALA A 22 7.58 -12.02 -22.45
CA ALA A 22 8.13 -12.82 -21.37
C ALA A 22 7.93 -12.05 -20.04
N GLU A 23 6.93 -12.54 -19.31
CA GLU A 23 6.70 -12.48 -17.86
C GLU A 23 6.60 -11.11 -17.15
N ARG A 24 5.35 -10.76 -16.78
CA ARG A 24 5.13 -9.94 -15.59
C ARG A 24 5.37 -10.80 -14.35
N SER A 25 6.63 -10.95 -13.95
CA SER A 25 6.90 -11.34 -12.56
C SER A 25 6.41 -10.19 -11.68
N ALA A 26 5.30 -10.41 -10.97
CA ALA A 26 4.84 -9.52 -9.91
C ALA A 26 5.81 -9.59 -8.71
N SER A 27 7.03 -9.10 -8.88
CA SER A 27 7.92 -8.71 -7.80
C SER A 27 7.65 -7.22 -7.55
N ARG A 28 7.18 -6.88 -6.34
CA ARG A 28 7.34 -5.52 -5.81
C ARG A 28 8.84 -5.23 -5.89
N GLN A 29 9.25 -4.40 -6.83
CA GLN A 29 10.59 -3.85 -6.85
C GLN A 29 10.68 -2.95 -5.61
N SER A 30 11.37 -3.43 -4.58
CA SER A 30 11.88 -2.54 -3.55
C SER A 30 12.85 -1.60 -4.25
N ASP A 31 12.49 -0.32 -4.34
CA ASP A 31 13.33 0.70 -4.96
C ASP A 31 14.73 0.71 -4.32
N PRO A 32 15.81 0.49 -5.08
CA PRO A 32 17.18 0.52 -4.58
C PRO A 32 17.66 1.93 -4.18
N SER A 33 16.83 2.95 -4.37
CA SER A 33 17.07 4.33 -3.94
C SER A 33 16.73 4.60 -2.48
N VAL A 34 16.11 3.65 -1.75
CA VAL A 34 16.00 3.72 -0.30
C VAL A 34 17.34 3.31 0.30
N THR A 35 18.30 4.24 0.35
CA THR A 35 19.54 4.07 1.10
C THR A 35 19.20 3.84 2.56
N SER A 36 19.55 2.66 3.05
CA SER A 36 19.18 2.03 4.32
C SER A 36 19.78 2.71 5.55
N ASN A 37 19.35 3.93 5.86
CA ASN A 37 19.46 4.49 7.22
C ASN A 37 18.10 4.60 7.94
N ALA A 38 17.07 3.89 7.44
CA ALA A 38 15.72 3.92 7.99
C ALA A 38 15.25 2.52 8.42
N ILE A 39 15.23 2.32 9.74
CA ILE A 39 14.41 1.41 10.55
C ILE A 39 14.42 -0.09 10.16
N PRO A 40 15.16 -0.96 10.89
CA PRO A 40 14.97 -2.40 10.82
C PRO A 40 13.68 -2.79 11.56
N GLN A 41 12.52 -2.51 10.96
CA GLN A 41 11.24 -2.95 11.52
C GLN A 41 10.62 -4.02 10.66
N SER A 42 10.35 -5.15 11.30
CA SER A 42 9.72 -6.29 10.65
C SER A 42 8.35 -5.88 10.13
N ALA A 43 7.91 -6.48 9.03
CA ALA A 43 6.57 -6.24 8.48
C ALA A 43 5.46 -6.53 9.50
N ALA A 44 5.69 -7.41 10.47
CA ALA A 44 4.75 -7.66 11.56
C ALA A 44 4.65 -6.45 12.52
N GLU A 45 5.78 -5.86 12.91
CA GLU A 45 5.81 -4.69 13.79
C GLU A 45 5.19 -3.44 13.14
N LEU A 46 5.43 -3.24 11.83
CA LEU A 46 4.78 -2.14 11.12
C LEU A 46 3.26 -2.30 11.08
N ARG A 47 2.76 -3.55 11.02
CA ARG A 47 1.32 -3.84 11.03
C ARG A 47 0.68 -3.63 12.40
N THR A 48 1.36 -3.97 13.49
CA THR A 48 0.87 -3.66 14.84
C THR A 48 0.81 -2.16 15.08
N LYS A 49 1.84 -1.41 14.65
CA LYS A 49 1.83 0.07 14.72
C LYS A 49 0.74 0.68 13.85
N ALA A 50 0.51 0.13 12.65
CA ALA A 50 -0.58 0.58 11.80
C ALA A 50 -1.94 0.39 12.51
N LEU A 51 -2.16 -0.75 13.15
CA LEU A 51 -3.38 -0.99 13.92
C LEU A 51 -3.60 0.08 15.00
N GLU A 52 -2.57 0.44 15.75
CA GLU A 52 -2.65 1.49 16.78
C GLU A 52 -3.05 2.85 16.19
N ALA A 53 -2.46 3.24 15.06
CA ALA A 53 -2.80 4.47 14.36
C ALA A 53 -4.25 4.45 13.85
N TRP A 54 -4.69 3.34 13.26
CA TRP A 54 -6.08 3.17 12.80
C TRP A 54 -7.08 3.20 13.97
N LEU A 55 -6.73 2.61 15.11
CA LEU A 55 -7.56 2.67 16.33
C LEU A 55 -7.68 4.11 16.85
N ALA A 56 -6.60 4.87 16.86
CA ALA A 56 -6.63 6.28 17.26
C ALA A 56 -7.52 7.10 16.32
N ALA A 57 -7.36 6.94 15.00
CA ALA A 57 -8.18 7.65 14.03
C ALA A 57 -9.67 7.22 14.08
N CYS A 58 -9.95 5.94 14.37
CA CYS A 58 -11.31 5.46 14.58
C CYS A 58 -11.99 6.15 15.77
N LYS A 59 -11.26 6.35 16.88
CA LYS A 59 -11.76 7.12 18.04
C LYS A 59 -12.03 8.59 17.73
N LEU A 60 -11.35 9.15 16.73
CA LEU A 60 -11.58 10.51 16.23
C LEU A 60 -12.74 10.61 15.23
N GLY A 61 -13.46 9.52 14.95
CA GLY A 61 -14.60 9.54 14.04
C GLY A 61 -14.25 9.36 12.56
N HIS A 62 -13.05 8.87 12.23
CA HIS A 62 -12.73 8.48 10.85
C HIS A 62 -13.29 7.10 10.53
N GLU A 63 -14.37 7.02 9.75
CA GLU A 63 -15.07 5.74 9.54
C GLU A 63 -14.20 4.72 8.79
N PHE A 64 -13.40 5.16 7.82
CA PHE A 64 -12.49 4.29 7.07
C PHE A 64 -11.43 3.65 7.96
N SER A 65 -11.00 4.36 9.01
CA SER A 65 -10.05 3.83 9.98
C SER A 65 -10.64 2.67 10.77
N CYS A 66 -11.91 2.77 11.20
CA CYS A 66 -12.62 1.68 11.86
C CYS A 66 -12.79 0.46 10.93
N ARG A 67 -13.08 0.68 9.63
CA ARG A 67 -13.15 -0.40 8.63
C ARG A 67 -11.79 -1.10 8.43
N ASN A 68 -10.70 -0.34 8.45
CA ASN A 68 -9.35 -0.90 8.38
C ASN A 68 -9.03 -1.75 9.61
N VAL A 69 -9.35 -1.27 10.82
CA VAL A 69 -9.22 -2.08 12.05
C VAL A 69 -10.02 -3.37 11.95
N SER A 70 -11.27 -3.30 11.48
CA SER A 70 -12.12 -4.47 11.26
C SER A 70 -11.44 -5.50 10.35
N ARG A 71 -10.94 -5.07 9.18
CA ARG A 71 -10.22 -5.93 8.23
C ARG A 71 -8.96 -6.55 8.84
N MET A 72 -8.20 -5.80 9.63
CA MET A 72 -7.02 -6.30 10.32
C MET A 72 -7.36 -7.46 11.27
N TYR A 73 -8.45 -7.35 12.03
CA TYR A 73 -8.95 -8.42 12.89
C TYR A 73 -9.59 -9.59 12.13
N THR A 74 -10.21 -9.37 10.97
CA THR A 74 -10.74 -10.45 10.13
C THR A 74 -9.61 -11.31 9.56
N LEU A 75 -8.55 -10.67 9.07
CA LEU A 75 -7.43 -11.34 8.40
C LEU A 75 -6.34 -11.82 9.36
N GLY A 76 -6.27 -11.25 10.57
CA GLY A 76 -5.14 -11.47 11.47
C GLY A 76 -3.83 -10.88 10.92
N ASP A 77 -3.91 -9.72 10.27
CA ASP A 77 -2.74 -9.14 9.60
C ASP A 77 -1.83 -8.46 10.63
N GLY A 78 -0.78 -9.15 11.09
CA GLY A 78 0.12 -8.64 12.14
C GLY A 78 -0.47 -8.69 13.56
N ILE A 79 -1.67 -9.24 13.74
CA ILE A 79 -2.31 -9.52 15.03
C ILE A 79 -3.06 -10.85 14.98
N SER A 80 -3.48 -11.37 16.14
CA SER A 80 -4.37 -12.52 16.17
C SER A 80 -5.75 -12.16 15.59
N ALA A 81 -6.22 -12.95 14.64
CA ALA A 81 -7.55 -12.78 14.07
C ALA A 81 -8.62 -12.88 15.16
N ASN A 82 -9.63 -12.01 15.09
CA ASN A 82 -10.75 -11.99 16.01
C ASN A 82 -12.01 -11.46 15.30
N GLN A 83 -12.89 -12.37 14.91
CA GLN A 83 -14.10 -12.02 14.16
C GLN A 83 -15.10 -11.20 14.98
N ALA A 84 -15.17 -11.41 16.30
CA ALA A 84 -16.06 -10.64 17.16
C ALA A 84 -15.63 -9.16 17.20
N LYS A 85 -14.35 -8.90 17.46
CA LYS A 85 -13.79 -7.54 17.39
C LYS A 85 -13.92 -6.93 16.00
N ALA A 86 -13.71 -7.71 14.95
CA ALA A 86 -13.87 -7.22 13.58
C ALA A 86 -15.30 -6.70 13.33
N LYS A 87 -16.31 -7.44 13.79
CA LYS A 87 -17.72 -7.02 13.69
C LYS A 87 -17.99 -5.75 14.51
N GLU A 88 -17.49 -5.68 15.75
CA GLU A 88 -17.66 -4.50 16.60
C GLU A 88 -17.14 -3.21 15.94
N PHE A 89 -15.95 -3.26 15.34
CA PHE A 89 -15.37 -2.09 14.65
C PHE A 89 -16.10 -1.76 13.34
N LEU A 90 -16.70 -2.75 12.68
CA LEU A 90 -17.52 -2.53 11.49
C LEU A 90 -18.84 -1.83 11.87
N ASP A 91 -19.53 -2.32 12.90
CA ASP A 91 -20.76 -1.73 13.42
C ASP A 91 -20.49 -0.30 13.93
N LEU A 92 -19.33 -0.05 14.54
CA LEU A 92 -18.91 1.30 14.93
C LEU A 92 -18.70 2.21 13.72
N ALA A 93 -18.07 1.72 12.65
CA ALA A 93 -17.87 2.48 11.42
C ALA A 93 -19.22 2.93 10.80
N GLU A 94 -20.22 2.05 10.82
CA GLU A 94 -21.57 2.36 10.32
C GLU A 94 -22.24 3.46 11.17
N LYS A 95 -22.12 3.40 12.50
CA LYS A 95 -22.63 4.44 13.39
C LYS A 95 -21.98 5.79 13.12
N ILE A 96 -20.66 5.84 12.96
CA ILE A 96 -19.92 7.06 12.64
C ILE A 96 -20.36 7.62 11.29
N ALA A 97 -20.51 6.76 10.28
CA ALA A 97 -20.99 7.17 8.96
C ALA A 97 -22.41 7.75 9.03
N ALA A 98 -23.30 7.13 9.82
CA ALA A 98 -24.64 7.63 10.04
C ALA A 98 -24.66 8.99 10.77
N GLN A 99 -23.74 9.22 11.72
CA GLN A 99 -23.63 10.48 12.45
C GLN A 99 -23.13 11.64 11.57
N LYS A 100 -22.17 11.39 10.66
CA LYS A 100 -21.67 12.43 9.73
C LYS A 100 -22.75 12.97 8.80
N ASN A 101 -23.77 12.18 8.48
CA ASN A 101 -24.89 12.64 7.65
C ASN A 101 -25.87 13.57 8.39
N ASN A 102 -25.67 13.79 9.70
CA ASN A 102 -26.52 14.62 10.55
C ASN A 102 -25.81 15.89 11.08
N GLU A 103 -24.56 16.17 10.68
CA GLU A 103 -23.91 17.46 10.98
C GLU A 103 -24.29 18.48 9.90
N PRO A 104 -24.99 19.59 10.23
CA PRO A 104 -25.10 20.72 9.33
C PRO A 104 -23.73 21.40 9.25
N GLY A 105 -23.14 21.42 8.06
CA GLY A 105 -21.90 22.14 7.76
C GLY A 105 -22.04 23.65 7.88
#